data_AF-A0A0M8TTT3-F1
#
_entry.id   AF-A0A0M8TTT3-F1
#
_cell.length_a   1.000
_cell.length_b   1.000
_cell.length_c   1.000
_cell.angle_alpha   90.00
_cell.angle_beta   90.00
_cell.angle_gamma   90.00
#
_symmetry.space_group_name_H-M   'P 1'
#
loop_
_entity.id
_entity.type
_entity.pdbx_description
1 polymer ?
#
loop_
_entity_poly.entity_id
_entity_poly.type
_entity_poly.pdbx_seq_one_letter_code
_entity_poly.pdbx_strand_id
1 'polypeptide(L)'
;MTVFGADDEFLATALPFLTEGLTAPDEPPPVAITAPDKLDLLHNALGPDAKNVGLIPHTDWYTGSAANAIAQGAGYLAAHAGPAGRVHLLMEPVWNGRAGRSPRETAEWIRYEALANLLFAPFATTAMCVYDARTAGPAVIDAARRTHPDTGVYEDPARIAAELDAVPLPPPPADAQPLARPDAEGVRRRARARGLAVADAELFAESVTATAASVGPVTSTLLWGEAPSCVCELRTARRVDDPLAGFVPPPTDDLEPAQGLWFARQVCAYVDVRDDGAGSTVRLQYA
;
A
#
# COMPACT_ATOMS: atom_id res chain seq x y z
N MET A 1 9.91 14.24 5.36
CA MET A 1 8.65 14.25 6.15
C MET A 1 8.64 15.42 7.12
N THR A 2 7.46 15.82 7.59
CA THR A 2 7.31 16.81 8.68
C THR A 2 6.27 16.35 9.70
N VAL A 3 6.42 16.81 10.94
CA VAL A 3 5.52 16.51 12.05
C VAL A 3 5.03 17.83 12.61
N PHE A 4 3.72 17.94 12.85
CA PHE A 4 3.11 19.13 13.43
C PHE A 4 2.17 18.75 14.58
N GLY A 5 2.09 19.61 15.59
CA GLY A 5 1.17 19.50 16.73
C GLY A 5 -0.03 20.45 16.63
N ALA A 6 0.01 21.41 15.69
CA ALA A 6 -1.03 22.41 15.49
C ALA A 6 -1.18 22.82 14.02
N ASP A 7 -2.31 23.44 13.69
CA ASP A 7 -2.70 23.76 12.32
C ASP A 7 -1.84 24.88 11.70
N ASP A 8 -1.33 25.80 12.53
CA ASP A 8 -0.38 26.84 12.13
C ASP A 8 0.99 26.25 11.76
N GLU A 9 1.47 25.26 12.52
CA GLU A 9 2.68 24.50 12.19
C GLU A 9 2.54 23.71 10.89
N PHE A 10 1.35 23.13 10.64
CA PHE A 10 1.01 22.50 9.37
C PHE A 10 1.11 23.51 8.22
N LEU A 11 0.45 24.66 8.32
CA LEU A 11 0.48 25.70 7.28
C LEU A 11 1.89 26.25 7.06
N ALA A 12 2.66 26.48 8.12
CA ALA A 12 4.03 26.98 8.04
C ALA A 12 4.95 26.07 7.22
N THR A 13 4.63 24.78 7.16
CA THR A 13 5.36 23.79 6.38
C THR A 13 4.76 23.57 4.99
N ALA A 14 3.43 23.48 4.90
CA ALA A 14 2.72 23.15 3.68
C ALA A 14 2.79 24.27 2.63
N LEU A 15 2.64 25.53 3.05
CA LEU A 15 2.56 26.66 2.13
C LEU A 15 3.87 26.89 1.35
N PRO A 16 5.07 26.87 1.97
CA PRO A 16 6.31 26.97 1.21
C PRO A 16 6.46 25.86 0.17
N PHE A 17 6.14 24.60 0.54
CA PHE A 17 6.24 23.45 -0.36
C PHE A 17 5.29 23.57 -1.57
N LEU A 18 4.03 23.95 -1.34
CA LEU A 18 3.07 24.15 -2.42
C LEU A 18 3.45 25.36 -3.29
N THR A 19 4.00 26.42 -2.69
CA THR A 19 4.49 27.60 -3.42
C THR A 19 5.67 27.24 -4.32
N GLU A 20 6.60 26.40 -3.84
CA GLU A 20 7.70 25.87 -4.66
C GLU A 20 7.16 25.17 -5.90
N GLY A 21 6.21 24.24 -5.73
CA GLY A 21 5.57 23.54 -6.85
C GLY A 21 4.80 24.45 -7.81
N LEU A 22 4.12 25.50 -7.31
CA LEU A 22 3.46 26.50 -8.16
C LEU A 22 4.44 27.29 -9.05
N THR A 23 5.68 27.45 -8.58
CA THR A 23 6.72 28.21 -9.30
C THR A 23 7.68 27.32 -10.09
N ALA A 24 7.55 25.99 -9.96
CA ALA A 24 8.41 25.03 -10.63
C ALA A 24 8.12 25.00 -12.15
N PRO A 25 9.10 25.28 -13.01
CA PRO A 25 8.91 25.21 -14.45
C PRO A 25 8.72 23.76 -14.89
N ASP A 26 7.88 23.56 -15.92
CA ASP A 26 7.61 22.25 -16.53
C ASP A 26 6.98 21.21 -15.59
N GLU A 27 6.40 21.67 -14.47
CA GLU A 27 5.60 20.85 -13.56
C GLU A 27 4.10 21.17 -13.67
N PRO A 28 3.22 20.17 -13.51
CA PRO A 28 1.80 20.41 -13.32
C PRO A 28 1.53 21.12 -11.97
N PRO A 29 0.32 21.67 -11.77
CA PRO A 29 -0.14 22.12 -10.46
C PRO A 29 0.24 21.16 -9.32
N PRO A 30 0.80 21.66 -8.18
CA PRO A 30 1.05 20.82 -7.02
C PRO A 30 -0.25 20.30 -6.43
N VAL A 31 -0.15 19.20 -5.68
CA VAL A 31 -1.32 18.51 -5.11
C VAL A 31 -1.15 18.36 -3.61
N ALA A 32 -2.19 18.69 -2.86
CA ALA A 32 -2.30 18.40 -1.43
C ALA A 32 -3.36 17.32 -1.19
N ILE A 33 -2.93 16.22 -0.57
CA ILE A 33 -3.75 15.07 -0.20
C ILE A 33 -3.76 15.00 1.33
N THR A 34 -4.77 15.58 1.96
CA THR A 34 -4.85 15.75 3.43
C THR A 34 -6.30 15.77 3.91
N ALA A 35 -6.52 15.86 5.22
CA ALA A 35 -7.85 15.90 5.80
C ALA A 35 -8.67 17.11 5.28
N PRO A 36 -10.00 17.00 5.11
CA PRO A 36 -10.82 18.07 4.54
C PRO A 36 -10.70 19.42 5.25
N ASP A 37 -10.62 19.42 6.58
CA ASP A 37 -10.41 20.63 7.39
C ASP A 37 -9.06 21.30 7.11
N LYS A 38 -8.01 20.51 6.88
CA LYS A 38 -6.69 21.02 6.45
C LYS A 38 -6.69 21.53 5.02
N LEU A 39 -7.48 20.94 4.13
CA LEU A 39 -7.67 21.47 2.77
C LEU A 39 -8.36 22.83 2.81
N ASP A 40 -9.34 23.04 3.68
CA ASP A 40 -9.99 24.34 3.89
C ASP A 40 -8.98 25.38 4.40
N LEU A 41 -8.09 25.00 5.33
CA LEU A 41 -7.00 25.86 5.80
C LEU A 41 -6.05 26.26 4.67
N LEU A 42 -5.62 25.30 3.84
CA LEU A 42 -4.76 25.55 2.68
C LEU A 42 -5.45 26.46 1.66
N HIS A 43 -6.72 26.18 1.33
CA HIS A 43 -7.50 26.99 0.40
C HIS A 43 -7.57 28.46 0.86
N ASN A 44 -7.87 28.68 2.15
CA ASN A 44 -7.96 30.03 2.71
C ASN A 44 -6.61 30.75 2.73
N ALA A 45 -5.53 30.04 3.06
CA ALA A 45 -4.19 30.63 3.13
C ALA A 45 -3.56 30.91 1.76
N LEU A 46 -3.84 30.07 0.75
CA LEU A 46 -3.39 30.26 -0.63
C LEU A 46 -4.19 31.35 -1.37
N GLY A 47 -5.43 31.61 -0.94
CA GLY A 47 -6.29 32.63 -1.54
C GLY A 47 -6.50 32.37 -3.05
N PRO A 48 -6.26 33.35 -3.94
CA PRO A 48 -6.46 33.18 -5.39
C PRO A 48 -5.64 32.05 -6.03
N ASP A 49 -4.51 31.67 -5.42
CA ASP A 49 -3.63 30.62 -5.94
C ASP A 49 -4.16 29.21 -5.66
N ALA A 50 -5.13 29.06 -4.76
CA ALA A 50 -5.74 27.77 -4.43
C ALA A 50 -6.32 27.05 -5.67
N LYS A 51 -6.78 27.80 -6.69
CA LYS A 51 -7.29 27.24 -7.96
C LYS A 51 -6.21 26.51 -8.79
N ASN A 52 -4.94 26.77 -8.49
CA ASN A 52 -3.79 26.17 -9.13
C ASN A 52 -3.14 25.08 -8.25
N VAL A 53 -3.85 24.60 -7.22
CA VAL A 53 -3.42 23.49 -6.38
C VAL A 53 -4.50 22.42 -6.41
N GLY A 54 -4.12 21.17 -6.70
CA GLY A 54 -5.03 20.04 -6.56
C GLY A 54 -5.29 19.76 -5.09
N LEU A 55 -6.52 19.99 -4.62
CA LEU A 55 -6.92 19.71 -3.23
C LEU A 55 -7.76 18.43 -3.21
N ILE A 56 -7.20 17.34 -2.68
CA ILE A 56 -7.82 16.02 -2.69
C ILE A 56 -8.01 15.55 -1.25
N PRO A 57 -9.26 15.26 -0.80
CA PRO A 57 -9.48 14.65 0.50
C PRO A 57 -8.71 13.34 0.62
N HIS A 58 -7.96 13.17 1.70
CA HIS A 58 -7.22 11.93 1.95
C HIS A 58 -8.11 10.67 1.97
N THR A 59 -9.42 10.81 2.26
CA THR A 59 -10.41 9.73 2.21
C THR A 59 -10.71 9.27 0.80
N ASP A 60 -10.53 10.14 -0.19
CA ASP A 60 -10.78 9.84 -1.61
C ASP A 60 -9.51 9.24 -2.26
N TRP A 61 -8.35 9.51 -1.66
CA TRP A 61 -7.07 8.97 -2.12
C TRP A 61 -6.72 7.63 -1.48
N TYR A 62 -6.89 7.48 -0.16
CA TYR A 62 -6.54 6.28 0.60
C TYR A 62 -7.78 5.40 0.86
N THR A 63 -8.40 4.89 -0.20
CA THR A 63 -9.67 4.14 -0.14
C THR A 63 -9.52 2.65 0.17
N GLY A 64 -8.30 2.11 0.07
CA GLY A 64 -8.02 0.68 0.18
C GLY A 64 -6.84 0.32 1.08
N SER A 65 -6.18 -0.77 0.76
CA SER A 65 -4.92 -1.19 1.38
C SER A 65 -3.76 -0.27 1.00
N ALA A 66 -2.63 -0.42 1.69
CA ALA A 66 -1.41 0.31 1.36
C ALA A 66 -0.92 0.00 -0.07
N ALA A 67 -1.15 -1.23 -0.58
CA ALA A 67 -0.86 -1.56 -1.98
C ALA A 67 -1.80 -0.86 -2.97
N ASN A 68 -3.08 -0.65 -2.61
CA ASN A 68 -3.99 0.16 -3.42
C ASN A 68 -3.52 1.63 -3.46
N ALA A 69 -2.95 2.16 -2.37
CA ALA A 69 -2.38 3.50 -2.34
C ALA A 69 -1.16 3.66 -3.28
N ILE A 70 -0.31 2.63 -3.41
CA ILE A 70 0.75 2.61 -4.43
C ILE A 70 0.16 2.65 -5.84
N ALA A 71 -0.81 1.77 -6.12
CA ALA A 71 -1.44 1.71 -7.44
C ALA A 71 -2.11 3.03 -7.82
N GLN A 72 -2.82 3.64 -6.86
CA GLN A 72 -3.43 4.97 -7.01
C GLN A 72 -2.37 6.04 -7.33
N GLY A 73 -1.28 6.08 -6.57
CA GLY A 73 -0.19 7.04 -6.79
C GLY A 73 0.47 6.86 -8.16
N ALA A 74 0.78 5.62 -8.55
CA ALA A 74 1.37 5.33 -9.85
C ALA A 74 0.44 5.70 -11.02
N GLY A 75 -0.86 5.38 -10.92
CA GLY A 75 -1.85 5.79 -11.91
C GLY A 75 -2.01 7.30 -12.00
N TYR A 76 -1.95 7.99 -10.86
CA TYR A 76 -1.98 9.45 -10.82
C TYR A 76 -0.76 10.07 -11.52
N LEU A 77 0.45 9.59 -11.21
CA LEU A 77 1.67 10.07 -11.85
C LEU A 77 1.64 9.83 -13.37
N ALA A 78 1.19 8.65 -13.80
CA ALA A 78 1.07 8.33 -15.22
C ALA A 78 0.10 9.27 -15.97
N ALA A 79 -0.97 9.71 -15.30
CA ALA A 79 -2.01 10.55 -15.91
C ALA A 79 -1.75 12.06 -15.80
N HIS A 80 -1.08 12.52 -14.74
CA HIS A 80 -1.04 13.95 -14.38
C HIS A 80 0.36 14.53 -14.22
N ALA A 81 1.40 13.70 -14.06
CA ALA A 81 2.75 14.22 -13.84
C ALA A 81 3.35 14.80 -15.12
N GLY A 82 4.28 15.74 -14.94
CA GLY A 82 5.10 16.28 -16.00
C GLY A 82 6.15 15.28 -16.51
N PRO A 83 7.06 15.73 -17.40
CA PRO A 83 8.14 14.91 -17.92
C PRO A 83 8.93 14.22 -16.80
N ALA A 84 9.23 12.93 -16.97
CA ALA A 84 9.91 12.09 -15.97
C ALA A 84 9.17 11.96 -14.62
N GLY A 85 7.85 12.19 -14.57
CA GLY A 85 7.06 12.05 -13.34
C GLY A 85 7.17 13.24 -12.39
N ARG A 86 7.56 14.42 -12.89
CA ARG A 86 7.65 15.65 -12.10
C ARG A 86 6.29 16.10 -11.61
N VAL A 87 6.17 16.25 -10.30
CA VAL A 87 5.02 16.85 -9.60
C VAL A 87 5.39 17.03 -8.13
N HIS A 88 4.81 18.04 -7.50
CA HIS A 88 4.86 18.24 -6.05
C HIS A 88 3.63 17.62 -5.38
N LEU A 89 3.85 16.65 -4.49
CA LEU A 89 2.80 15.95 -3.74
C LEU A 89 2.97 16.17 -2.23
N LEU A 90 2.05 16.91 -1.61
CA LEU A 90 1.89 16.94 -0.17
C LEU A 90 0.91 15.83 0.22
N MET A 91 1.33 14.95 1.14
CA MET A 91 0.58 13.74 1.46
C MET A 91 0.43 13.55 2.96
N GLU A 92 -0.78 13.21 3.42
CA GLU A 92 -1.07 12.87 4.81
C GLU A 92 -1.82 11.53 4.90
N PRO A 93 -1.11 10.41 5.19
CA PRO A 93 -1.76 9.13 5.49
C PRO A 93 -2.69 9.23 6.71
N VAL A 94 -3.79 8.48 6.70
CA VAL A 94 -4.85 8.56 7.73
C VAL A 94 -4.54 7.67 8.94
N TRP A 95 -3.70 8.16 9.84
CA TRP A 95 -3.24 7.38 11.01
C TRP A 95 -4.29 7.17 12.11
N ASN A 96 -5.29 8.03 12.24
CA ASN A 96 -6.48 7.76 13.08
C ASN A 96 -7.59 6.98 12.33
N GLY A 97 -7.32 6.54 11.10
CA GLY A 97 -8.23 5.76 10.26
C GLY A 97 -7.71 4.34 10.03
N ARG A 98 -7.81 3.86 8.78
CA ARG A 98 -7.42 2.49 8.43
C ARG A 98 -5.95 2.20 8.76
N ALA A 99 -5.04 3.14 8.50
CA ALA A 99 -3.61 2.92 8.67
C ALA A 99 -3.18 2.65 10.13
N GLY A 100 -3.83 3.30 11.10
CA GLY A 100 -3.55 3.09 12.52
C GLY A 100 -4.53 2.20 13.27
N ARG A 101 -5.53 1.60 12.60
CA ARG A 101 -6.60 0.83 13.30
C ARG A 101 -6.09 -0.43 14.01
N SER A 102 -4.92 -0.94 13.61
CA SER A 102 -4.30 -2.11 14.23
C SER A 102 -2.79 -2.16 13.97
N PRO A 103 -2.00 -2.86 14.81
CA PRO A 103 -0.58 -3.05 14.56
C PRO A 103 -0.26 -3.66 13.18
N ARG A 104 -1.13 -4.55 12.68
CA ARG A 104 -0.98 -5.16 11.35
C ARG A 104 -1.11 -4.13 10.24
N GLU A 105 -2.11 -3.27 10.31
CA GLU A 105 -2.29 -2.19 9.32
C GLU A 105 -1.16 -1.19 9.39
N THR A 106 -0.76 -0.79 10.60
CA THR A 106 0.37 0.12 10.78
C THR A 106 1.65 -0.45 10.17
N ALA A 107 1.93 -1.74 10.38
CA ALA A 107 3.07 -2.42 9.75
C ALA A 107 2.99 -2.38 8.21
N GLU A 108 1.83 -2.67 7.62
CA GLU A 108 1.65 -2.62 6.16
C GLU A 108 1.81 -1.20 5.59
N TRP A 109 1.34 -0.17 6.30
CA TRP A 109 1.51 1.22 5.88
C TRP A 109 2.96 1.69 6.02
N ILE A 110 3.67 1.29 7.08
CA ILE A 110 5.11 1.54 7.20
C ILE A 110 5.89 0.82 6.08
N ARG A 111 5.50 -0.42 5.72
CA ARG A 111 6.08 -1.12 4.55
C ARG A 111 5.84 -0.31 3.28
N TYR A 112 4.62 0.18 3.07
CA TYR A 112 4.29 1.05 1.93
C TYR A 112 5.18 2.29 1.88
N GLU A 113 5.32 3.01 2.98
CA GLU A 113 6.14 4.23 3.01
C GLU A 113 7.60 3.94 2.72
N ALA A 114 8.13 2.82 3.25
CA ALA A 114 9.48 2.37 2.94
C ALA A 114 9.62 2.10 1.43
N LEU A 115 8.77 1.21 0.89
CA LEU A 115 8.85 0.76 -0.51
C LEU A 115 8.52 1.87 -1.51
N ALA A 116 7.76 2.89 -1.13
CA ALA A 116 7.48 4.06 -1.96
C ALA A 116 8.77 4.75 -2.44
N ASN A 117 9.82 4.78 -1.61
CA ASN A 117 11.13 5.32 -2.01
C ASN A 117 11.74 4.55 -3.19
N LEU A 118 11.57 3.21 -3.23
CA LEU A 118 12.08 2.39 -4.32
C LEU A 118 11.19 2.48 -5.56
N LEU A 119 9.87 2.45 -5.35
CA LEU A 119 8.88 2.50 -6.42
C LEU A 119 8.89 3.84 -7.14
N PHE A 120 9.13 4.93 -6.42
CA PHE A 120 9.16 6.27 -6.98
C PHE A 120 10.55 6.76 -7.38
N ALA A 121 11.64 6.04 -7.04
CA ALA A 121 13.01 6.40 -7.42
C ALA A 121 13.23 6.70 -8.91
N PRO A 122 12.54 6.03 -9.87
CA PRO A 122 12.69 6.38 -11.29
C PRO A 122 12.06 7.71 -11.70
N PHE A 123 11.22 8.31 -10.85
CA PHE A 123 10.51 9.55 -11.14
C PHE A 123 11.15 10.74 -10.44
N ALA A 124 11.06 11.92 -11.06
CA ALA A 124 11.44 13.19 -10.47
C ALA A 124 10.30 13.79 -9.62
N THR A 125 9.58 12.95 -8.89
CA THR A 125 8.49 13.37 -8.00
C THR A 125 9.07 13.97 -6.73
N THR A 126 8.57 15.15 -6.35
CA THR A 126 8.91 15.78 -5.06
C THR A 126 7.75 15.54 -4.10
N ALA A 127 7.96 14.69 -3.09
CA ALA A 127 6.91 14.33 -2.14
C ALA A 127 7.24 14.82 -0.72
N MET A 128 6.25 15.41 -0.06
CA MET A 128 6.30 15.76 1.35
C MET A 128 5.17 15.07 2.12
N CYS A 129 5.52 14.04 2.87
CA CYS A 129 4.61 13.43 3.83
C CYS A 129 4.55 14.26 5.11
N VAL A 130 3.33 14.60 5.56
CA VAL A 130 3.06 15.34 6.79
C VAL A 130 2.37 14.43 7.81
N TYR A 131 2.67 14.64 9.10
CA TYR A 131 2.13 13.83 10.20
C TYR A 131 1.59 14.72 11.30
N ASP A 132 0.30 14.55 11.60
CA ASP A 132 -0.35 15.19 12.72
C ASP A 132 -0.07 14.44 14.02
N ALA A 133 0.78 14.98 14.89
CA ALA A 133 1.15 14.34 16.16
C ALA A 133 -0.02 14.20 17.15
N ARG A 134 -1.15 14.87 16.89
CA ARG A 134 -2.38 14.71 17.69
C ARG A 134 -3.09 13.38 17.36
N THR A 135 -2.83 12.81 16.18
CA THR A 135 -3.49 11.59 15.69
C THR A 135 -2.51 10.44 15.44
N ALA A 136 -1.32 10.73 14.93
CA ALA A 136 -0.24 9.77 14.78
C ALA A 136 0.50 9.62 16.11
N GLY A 137 0.40 8.43 16.72
CA GLY A 137 1.08 8.14 17.97
C GLY A 137 2.62 8.17 17.82
N PRO A 138 3.39 8.35 18.92
CA PRO A 138 4.85 8.45 18.87
C PRO A 138 5.52 7.27 18.15
N ALA A 139 5.04 6.04 18.35
CA ALA A 139 5.58 4.85 17.70
C ALA A 139 5.41 4.87 16.16
N VAL A 140 4.32 5.46 15.66
CA VAL A 140 4.09 5.64 14.22
C VAL A 140 5.06 6.67 13.67
N ILE A 141 5.22 7.80 14.35
CA ILE A 141 6.15 8.86 13.95
C ILE A 141 7.59 8.34 13.92
N ASP A 142 8.00 7.58 14.94
CA ASP A 142 9.34 7.01 14.99
C ASP A 142 9.57 5.96 13.89
N ALA A 143 8.56 5.16 13.56
CA ALA A 143 8.63 4.25 12.41
C ALA A 143 8.70 5.01 11.08
N ALA A 144 7.86 6.04 10.88
CA ALA A 144 7.84 6.88 9.68
C ALA A 144 9.16 7.63 9.48
N ARG A 145 9.84 8.04 10.56
CA ARG A 145 11.17 8.66 10.46
C ARG A 145 12.18 7.73 9.78
N ARG A 146 12.09 6.42 10.00
CA ARG A 146 12.98 5.43 9.38
C ARG A 146 12.71 5.26 7.88
N THR A 147 11.49 5.58 7.42
CA THR A 147 11.06 5.44 6.01
C THR A 147 11.26 6.70 5.18
N HIS A 148 11.61 7.85 5.79
CA HIS A 148 11.76 9.11 5.07
C HIS A 148 13.21 9.60 5.08
N PRO A 149 13.76 9.99 3.91
CA PRO A 149 15.06 10.65 3.83
C PRO A 149 15.15 11.92 4.69
N ASP A 150 16.38 12.32 5.01
CA ASP A 150 16.73 13.55 5.75
C ASP A 150 16.24 13.65 7.20
N THR A 151 15.68 12.58 7.76
CA THR A 151 15.29 12.48 9.18
C THR A 151 16.46 12.13 10.11
N GLY A 152 17.62 11.77 9.54
CA GLY A 152 18.81 11.32 10.28
C GLY A 152 18.77 9.87 10.75
N VAL A 153 17.63 9.19 10.63
CA VAL A 153 17.44 7.77 10.99
C VAL A 153 16.85 6.94 9.84
N TYR A 154 16.92 7.47 8.62
CA TYR A 154 16.50 6.79 7.41
C TYR A 154 17.24 5.46 7.23
N GLU A 155 16.51 4.40 6.88
CA GLU A 155 17.04 3.06 6.66
C GLU A 155 16.69 2.54 5.27
N ASP A 156 17.44 1.54 4.82
CA ASP A 156 17.17 0.83 3.57
C ASP A 156 15.73 0.26 3.56
N PRO A 157 14.88 0.63 2.60
CA PRO A 157 13.52 0.09 2.48
C PRO A 157 13.43 -1.44 2.51
N ALA A 158 14.39 -2.15 1.90
CA ALA A 158 14.41 -3.61 1.88
C ALA A 158 14.68 -4.19 3.28
N ARG A 159 15.48 -3.50 4.10
CA ARG A 159 15.72 -3.88 5.50
C ARG A 159 14.46 -3.67 6.34
N ILE A 160 13.76 -2.56 6.19
CA ILE A 160 12.50 -2.30 6.90
C ILE A 160 11.46 -3.37 6.54
N ALA A 161 11.30 -3.69 5.25
CA ALA A 161 10.40 -4.76 4.81
C ALA A 161 10.76 -6.12 5.43
N ALA A 162 12.06 -6.49 5.44
CA ALA A 162 12.53 -7.74 6.06
C ALA A 162 12.30 -7.78 7.58
N GLU A 163 12.48 -6.65 8.29
CA GLU A 163 12.22 -6.55 9.73
C GLU A 163 10.72 -6.76 10.04
N LEU A 164 9.83 -6.19 9.21
CA LEU A 164 8.38 -6.39 9.34
C LEU A 164 7.99 -7.84 9.04
N ASP A 165 8.64 -8.48 8.07
CA ASP A 165 8.39 -9.87 7.68
C ASP A 165 8.97 -10.89 8.67
N ALA A 166 9.92 -10.48 9.52
CA ALA A 166 10.47 -11.32 10.58
C ALA A 166 9.44 -11.66 11.67
N VAL A 167 8.32 -10.92 11.75
CA VAL A 167 7.18 -11.28 12.60
C VAL A 167 6.50 -12.54 12.03
N PRO A 168 6.53 -13.68 12.75
CA PRO A 168 5.95 -14.91 12.23
C PRO A 168 4.45 -14.79 11.99
N LEU A 169 3.97 -15.37 10.90
CA LEU A 169 2.54 -15.54 10.69
C LEU A 169 1.97 -16.53 11.72
N PRO A 170 0.74 -16.33 12.21
CA PRO A 170 0.07 -17.34 13.03
C PRO A 170 0.02 -18.68 12.28
N PRO A 171 0.20 -19.83 12.95
CA PRO A 171 0.09 -21.11 12.29
C PRO A 171 -1.33 -21.30 11.70
N PRO A 172 -1.49 -22.06 10.60
CA PRO A 172 -2.81 -22.44 10.12
C PRO A 172 -3.62 -23.13 11.22
N PRO A 173 -4.92 -22.85 11.35
CA PRO A 173 -5.76 -23.47 12.37
C PRO A 173 -6.02 -24.96 12.07
N ALA A 174 -6.50 -25.70 13.07
CA ALA A 174 -6.72 -27.15 12.96
C ALA A 174 -7.79 -27.53 11.92
N ASP A 175 -8.71 -26.61 11.61
CA ASP A 175 -9.76 -26.77 10.60
C ASP A 175 -9.33 -26.31 9.20
N ALA A 176 -8.05 -25.94 9.00
CA ALA A 176 -7.51 -25.64 7.70
C ALA A 176 -7.62 -26.84 6.76
N GLN A 177 -8.25 -26.62 5.60
CA GLN A 177 -8.54 -27.68 4.65
C GLN A 177 -7.52 -27.66 3.51
N PRO A 178 -6.87 -28.80 3.21
CA PRO A 178 -6.00 -28.88 2.05
C PRO A 178 -6.79 -28.87 0.75
N LEU A 179 -6.21 -28.22 -0.26
CA LEU A 179 -6.63 -28.32 -1.66
C LEU A 179 -5.57 -29.12 -2.42
N ALA A 180 -6.01 -30.05 -3.27
CA ALA A 180 -5.10 -30.87 -4.08
C ALA A 180 -4.27 -30.03 -5.06
N ARG A 181 -4.83 -28.90 -5.49
CA ARG A 181 -4.19 -27.88 -6.32
C ARG A 181 -4.89 -26.54 -6.08
N PRO A 182 -4.22 -25.40 -6.28
CA PRO A 182 -4.81 -24.07 -6.14
C PRO A 182 -5.64 -23.71 -7.39
N ASP A 183 -6.63 -24.52 -7.77
CA ASP A 183 -7.50 -24.26 -8.92
C ASP A 183 -8.73 -23.42 -8.54
N ALA A 184 -9.20 -22.58 -9.49
CA ALA A 184 -10.29 -21.64 -9.26
C ALA A 184 -11.54 -22.31 -8.70
N GLU A 185 -11.98 -23.42 -9.29
CA GLU A 185 -13.20 -24.11 -8.89
C GLU A 185 -13.11 -24.65 -7.45
N GLY A 186 -11.96 -25.24 -7.09
CA GLY A 186 -11.68 -25.70 -5.73
C GLY A 186 -11.75 -24.57 -4.70
N VAL A 187 -11.08 -23.44 -4.98
CA VAL A 187 -11.06 -22.28 -4.08
C VAL A 187 -12.46 -21.67 -3.95
N ARG A 188 -13.15 -21.43 -5.06
CA ARG A 188 -14.52 -20.87 -5.04
C ARG A 188 -15.50 -21.70 -4.25
N ARG A 189 -15.54 -23.01 -4.52
CA ARG A 189 -16.47 -23.91 -3.84
C ARG A 189 -16.23 -23.89 -2.33
N ARG A 190 -14.97 -23.91 -1.90
CA ARG A 190 -14.61 -23.87 -0.47
C ARG A 190 -14.86 -22.51 0.17
N ALA A 191 -14.60 -21.42 -0.53
CA ALA A 191 -14.90 -20.05 -0.11
C ALA A 191 -16.41 -19.83 0.07
N ARG A 192 -17.23 -20.27 -0.89
CA ARG A 192 -18.69 -20.22 -0.79
C ARG A 192 -19.24 -21.08 0.35
N ALA A 193 -18.69 -22.28 0.55
CA ALA A 193 -19.05 -23.13 1.68
C ALA A 193 -18.71 -22.51 3.04
N ARG A 194 -17.83 -21.50 3.06
CA ARG A 194 -17.45 -20.69 4.22
C ARG A 194 -18.19 -19.35 4.31
N GLY A 195 -19.19 -19.14 3.45
CA GLY A 195 -20.10 -18.00 3.51
C GLY A 195 -19.75 -16.82 2.62
N LEU A 196 -18.66 -16.86 1.82
CA LEU A 196 -18.39 -15.77 0.87
C LEU A 196 -19.47 -15.72 -0.20
N ALA A 197 -19.87 -14.50 -0.56
CA ALA A 197 -20.81 -14.28 -1.65
C ALA A 197 -20.25 -14.83 -2.97
N VAL A 198 -21.14 -15.08 -3.93
CA VAL A 198 -20.76 -15.68 -5.22
C VAL A 198 -19.67 -14.86 -5.91
N ALA A 199 -19.81 -13.53 -5.96
CA ALA A 199 -18.85 -12.62 -6.58
C ALA A 199 -17.52 -12.57 -5.83
N ASP A 200 -17.56 -12.44 -4.50
CA ASP A 200 -16.38 -12.40 -3.63
C ASP A 200 -15.56 -13.69 -3.72
N ALA A 201 -16.23 -14.84 -3.77
CA ALA A 201 -15.58 -16.12 -3.94
C ALA A 201 -14.91 -16.25 -5.32
N GLU A 202 -15.51 -15.71 -6.38
CA GLU A 202 -14.88 -15.67 -7.72
C GLU A 202 -13.60 -14.81 -7.69
N LEU A 203 -13.68 -13.58 -7.17
CA LEU A 203 -12.53 -12.67 -7.04
C LEU A 203 -11.42 -13.29 -6.18
N PHE A 204 -11.77 -13.89 -5.05
CA PHE A 204 -10.80 -14.54 -4.19
C PHE A 204 -10.13 -15.73 -4.89
N ALA A 205 -10.88 -16.55 -5.61
CA ALA A 205 -10.32 -17.67 -6.36
C ALA A 205 -9.41 -17.22 -7.50
N GLU A 206 -9.80 -16.18 -8.24
CA GLU A 206 -8.96 -15.56 -9.26
C GLU A 206 -7.64 -15.08 -8.66
N SER A 207 -7.69 -14.37 -7.52
CA SER A 207 -6.49 -13.87 -6.84
C SER A 207 -5.53 -14.98 -6.39
N VAL A 208 -6.07 -16.09 -5.89
CA VAL A 208 -5.29 -17.27 -5.49
C VAL A 208 -4.66 -17.93 -6.72
N THR A 209 -5.42 -18.13 -7.80
CA THR A 209 -4.90 -18.77 -9.01
C THR A 209 -3.84 -17.94 -9.71
N ALA A 210 -4.06 -16.62 -9.81
CA ALA A 210 -3.11 -15.69 -10.39
C ALA A 210 -1.82 -15.69 -9.55
N THR A 211 -1.93 -15.62 -8.22
CA THR A 211 -0.76 -15.71 -7.33
C THR A 211 -0.03 -17.03 -7.49
N ALA A 212 -0.74 -18.16 -7.50
CA ALA A 212 -0.12 -19.48 -7.69
C ALA A 212 0.65 -19.57 -9.02
N ALA A 213 0.19 -18.88 -10.07
CA ALA A 213 0.89 -18.82 -11.35
C ALA A 213 2.15 -17.92 -11.30
N SER A 214 2.16 -16.87 -10.48
CA SER A 214 3.27 -15.90 -10.42
C SER A 214 4.44 -16.33 -9.54
N VAL A 215 4.20 -17.15 -8.51
CA VAL A 215 5.20 -17.49 -7.48
C VAL A 215 5.96 -18.81 -7.71
N GLY A 216 5.67 -19.51 -8.82
CA GLY A 216 6.29 -20.78 -9.19
C GLY A 216 5.60 -22.01 -8.61
N PRO A 217 6.26 -23.19 -8.62
CA PRO A 217 5.64 -24.45 -8.24
C PRO A 217 5.11 -24.43 -6.80
N VAL A 218 3.79 -24.55 -6.66
CA VAL A 218 3.08 -24.66 -5.38
C VAL A 218 3.16 -26.11 -4.88
N THR A 219 3.64 -26.29 -3.66
CA THR A 219 3.83 -27.60 -3.00
C THR A 219 2.72 -27.93 -2.01
N SER A 220 2.02 -26.91 -1.49
CA SER A 220 0.88 -27.07 -0.60
C SER A 220 -0.09 -25.91 -0.74
N THR A 221 -1.37 -26.19 -0.57
CA THR A 221 -2.43 -25.19 -0.53
C THR A 221 -3.39 -25.50 0.61
N LEU A 222 -3.55 -24.55 1.51
CA LEU A 222 -4.46 -24.63 2.65
C LEU A 222 -5.48 -23.50 2.59
N LEU A 223 -6.74 -23.80 2.95
CA LEU A 223 -7.81 -22.82 3.00
C LEU A 223 -8.57 -22.91 4.33
N TRP A 224 -8.77 -21.77 4.99
CA TRP A 224 -9.48 -21.66 6.26
C TRP A 224 -10.21 -20.31 6.41
N GLY A 225 -10.81 -20.10 7.58
CA GLY A 225 -11.62 -18.91 7.89
C GLY A 225 -13.08 -19.07 7.48
N GLU A 226 -13.88 -18.07 7.83
CA GLU A 226 -15.29 -17.94 7.49
C GLU A 226 -15.56 -16.50 7.08
N ALA A 227 -16.60 -16.27 6.27
CA ALA A 227 -16.97 -14.95 5.81
C ALA A 227 -17.14 -13.96 6.99
N PRO A 228 -16.70 -12.70 6.82
CA PRO A 228 -16.16 -12.12 5.58
C PRO A 228 -14.69 -12.49 5.29
N SER A 229 -13.99 -13.19 6.19
CA SER A 229 -12.55 -13.40 6.08
C SER A 229 -12.13 -14.84 5.78
N CYS A 230 -11.99 -15.15 4.49
CA CYS A 230 -11.38 -16.39 4.02
C CYS A 230 -9.88 -16.21 3.75
N VAL A 231 -9.10 -17.23 4.11
CA VAL A 231 -7.65 -17.24 3.94
C VAL A 231 -7.22 -18.42 3.09
N CYS A 232 -6.30 -18.18 2.17
CA CYS A 232 -5.63 -19.20 1.38
C CYS A 232 -4.13 -19.04 1.57
N GLU A 233 -3.44 -20.11 1.95
CA GLU A 233 -1.99 -20.16 2.04
C GLU A 233 -1.44 -21.09 0.97
N LEU A 234 -0.49 -20.56 0.21
CA LEU A 234 0.29 -21.25 -0.78
C LEU A 234 1.71 -21.44 -0.22
N ARG A 235 2.21 -22.67 -0.25
CA ARG A 235 3.63 -22.93 -0.06
C ARG A 235 4.28 -23.18 -1.40
N THR A 236 5.41 -22.56 -1.65
CA THR A 236 6.15 -22.65 -2.92
C THR A 236 7.47 -23.36 -2.72
N ALA A 237 8.00 -23.96 -3.78
CA ALA A 237 9.34 -24.53 -3.78
C ALA A 237 10.45 -23.49 -4.03
N ARG A 238 10.08 -22.23 -4.28
CA ARG A 238 11.00 -21.14 -4.62
C ARG A 238 10.71 -19.92 -3.77
N ARG A 239 11.77 -19.19 -3.45
CA ARG A 239 11.67 -17.91 -2.75
C ARG A 239 11.07 -16.82 -3.64
N VAL A 240 10.48 -15.81 -3.02
CA VAL A 240 10.06 -14.56 -3.66
C VAL A 240 11.01 -13.48 -3.17
N ASP A 241 12.17 -13.38 -3.81
CA ASP A 241 13.29 -12.57 -3.33
C ASP A 241 13.12 -11.06 -3.57
N ASP A 242 12.21 -10.66 -4.48
CA ASP A 242 11.94 -9.25 -4.78
C ASP A 242 11.02 -8.63 -3.71
N PRO A 243 11.50 -7.66 -2.89
CA PRO A 243 10.66 -6.99 -1.89
C PRO A 243 9.52 -6.17 -2.52
N LEU A 244 9.62 -5.83 -3.81
CA LEU A 244 8.60 -5.12 -4.57
C LEU A 244 7.57 -6.06 -5.22
N ALA A 245 7.68 -7.37 -5.01
CA ALA A 245 6.79 -8.36 -5.60
C ALA A 245 5.31 -8.06 -5.27
N GLY A 246 4.56 -7.74 -6.33
CA GLY A 246 3.15 -7.37 -6.27
C GLY A 246 2.86 -5.90 -5.97
N PHE A 247 3.88 -5.06 -5.72
CA PHE A 247 3.68 -3.63 -5.51
C PHE A 247 3.80 -2.81 -6.80
N VAL A 248 4.58 -3.28 -7.77
CA VAL A 248 4.72 -2.60 -9.07
C VAL A 248 3.47 -2.83 -9.94
N PRO A 249 2.78 -1.77 -10.37
CA PRO A 249 1.65 -1.90 -11.29
C PRO A 249 2.03 -2.48 -12.65
N PRO A 250 1.13 -3.23 -13.30
CA PRO A 250 1.36 -3.73 -14.65
C PRO A 250 1.43 -2.56 -15.65
N PRO A 251 2.22 -2.67 -16.73
CA PRO A 251 2.34 -1.62 -17.74
C PRO A 251 1.11 -1.52 -18.67
N THR A 252 0.26 -2.55 -18.65
CA THR A 252 -0.93 -2.69 -19.48
C THR A 252 -2.08 -3.22 -18.63
N ASP A 253 -3.32 -3.03 -19.11
CA ASP A 253 -4.52 -3.54 -18.43
C ASP A 253 -4.61 -5.07 -18.45
N ASP A 254 -3.96 -5.73 -19.42
CA ASP A 254 -3.87 -7.18 -19.49
C ASP A 254 -2.87 -7.71 -18.46
N LEU A 255 -3.37 -8.56 -17.55
CA LEU A 255 -2.56 -9.20 -16.52
C LEU A 255 -1.74 -10.35 -17.08
N GLU A 256 -0.43 -10.19 -17.07
CA GLU A 256 0.52 -11.26 -17.33
C GLU A 256 0.60 -12.23 -16.14
N PRO A 257 0.88 -13.52 -16.35
CA PRO A 257 0.98 -14.51 -15.26
C PRO A 257 1.93 -14.10 -14.12
N ALA A 258 2.98 -13.33 -14.40
CA ALA A 258 3.92 -12.83 -13.40
C ALA A 258 3.31 -11.78 -12.44
N GLN A 259 2.17 -11.18 -12.79
CA GLN A 259 1.55 -10.07 -12.06
C GLN A 259 0.47 -10.53 -11.07
N GLY A 260 0.33 -11.85 -10.86
CA GLY A 260 -0.67 -12.39 -9.94
C GLY A 260 -0.57 -11.89 -8.50
N LEU A 261 0.65 -11.60 -8.02
CA LEU A 261 0.83 -10.98 -6.70
C LEU A 261 0.30 -9.54 -6.66
N TRP A 262 0.43 -8.79 -7.76
CA TRP A 262 -0.11 -7.45 -7.84
C TRP A 262 -1.63 -7.48 -7.79
N PHE A 263 -2.25 -8.35 -8.59
CA PHE A 263 -3.70 -8.51 -8.59
C PHE A 263 -4.22 -8.94 -7.21
N ALA A 264 -3.56 -9.89 -6.56
CA ALA A 264 -3.93 -10.30 -5.21
C ALA A 264 -3.85 -9.16 -4.20
N ARG A 265 -2.87 -8.26 -4.30
CA ARG A 265 -2.79 -7.07 -3.44
C ARG A 265 -3.87 -6.02 -3.74
N GLN A 266 -4.47 -6.05 -4.94
CA GLN A 266 -5.61 -5.19 -5.26
C GLN A 266 -6.94 -5.73 -4.73
N VAL A 267 -7.07 -7.06 -4.63
CA VAL A 267 -8.32 -7.75 -4.28
C VAL A 267 -8.38 -8.16 -2.81
N CYS A 268 -7.30 -8.71 -2.27
CA CYS A 268 -7.26 -9.22 -0.90
C CYS A 268 -6.94 -8.10 0.07
N ALA A 269 -7.55 -8.17 1.26
CA ALA A 269 -7.26 -7.24 2.34
C ALA A 269 -5.81 -7.34 2.80
N TYR A 270 -5.22 -8.54 2.76
CA TYR A 270 -3.80 -8.75 3.02
C TYR A 270 -3.19 -9.83 2.12
N VAL A 271 -1.92 -9.61 1.75
CA VAL A 271 -1.06 -10.59 1.08
C VAL A 271 0.29 -10.61 1.79
N ASP A 272 0.52 -11.64 2.59
CA ASP A 272 1.80 -11.87 3.28
C ASP A 272 2.69 -12.78 2.42
N VAL A 273 3.97 -12.43 2.31
CA VAL A 273 5.01 -13.25 1.67
C VAL A 273 6.10 -13.49 2.71
N ARG A 274 6.41 -14.75 3.02
CA ARG A 274 7.40 -15.11 4.04
C ARG A 274 8.33 -16.19 3.50
N ASP A 275 9.62 -15.90 3.45
CA ASP A 275 10.62 -16.89 3.08
C ASP A 275 10.99 -17.77 4.28
N ASP A 276 11.02 -19.09 4.09
CA ASP A 276 11.36 -20.06 5.14
C ASP A 276 12.66 -20.82 4.86
N GLY A 277 13.50 -20.28 3.97
CA GLY A 277 14.80 -20.83 3.57
C GLY A 277 14.73 -21.97 2.55
N ALA A 278 13.61 -22.69 2.47
CA ALA A 278 13.35 -23.74 1.46
C ALA A 278 12.42 -23.27 0.33
N GLY A 279 11.61 -22.24 0.57
CA GLY A 279 10.77 -21.57 -0.40
C GLY A 279 10.10 -20.36 0.22
N SER A 280 8.85 -20.10 -0.18
CA SER A 280 8.01 -19.06 0.43
C SER A 280 6.65 -19.61 0.86
N THR A 281 6.12 -18.99 1.90
CA THR A 281 4.70 -19.02 2.25
C THR A 281 4.05 -17.73 1.76
N VAL A 282 3.03 -17.85 0.93
CA VAL A 282 2.23 -16.73 0.44
C VAL A 282 0.81 -16.88 0.97
N ARG A 283 0.38 -15.98 1.86
CA ARG A 283 -0.93 -16.04 2.53
C ARG A 283 -1.79 -14.88 2.08
N LEU A 284 -2.89 -15.21 1.40
CA LEU A 284 -3.89 -14.28 0.93
C LEU A 284 -5.08 -14.31 1.88
N GLN A 285 -5.49 -13.15 2.37
CA GLN A 285 -6.67 -12.99 3.19
C GLN A 285 -7.65 -12.04 2.50
N TYR A 286 -8.80 -12.58 2.11
CA TYR A 286 -9.96 -11.80 1.69
C TYR A 286 -10.66 -11.22 2.93
N ALA A 287 -11.25 -10.02 2.83
CA ALA A 287 -12.07 -9.42 3.89
C ALA A 287 -12.98 -8.32 3.34
#